data_AF-A0A641RHE0-F1
#
_entry.id   AF-A0A641RHE0-F1
#
_cell.length_a   1.000
_cell.length_b   1.000
_cell.length_c   1.000
_cell.angle_alpha   90.00
_cell.angle_beta   90.00
_cell.angle_gamma   90.00
#
_symmetry.space_group_name_H-M   'P 1'
#
loop_
_entity.id
_entity.type
_entity.pdbx_description
1 polymer ?
#
loop_
_entity_poly.entity_id
_entity_poly.type
_entity_poly.pdbx_seq_one_letter_code
_entity_poly.pdbx_strand_id
1 'polypeptide(L)'
;MDSNNLTPLRKGVVGVQFLFVAFGATVLVPLLVGLDPSTALFTAGIGTLIFHAVTRGKVPIFLGSSFAFIAPIIKATELYGLPGALSGMVGVALVYFVMSALVKWQGVRVIERLFPPVVIGPVIILIGLSLAGTGVN
;
A
#
# COMPACT_ATOMS: atom_id res chain seq x y z
N MET A 1 -6.80 -8.07 -18.54
CA MET A 1 -6.02 -7.84 -19.78
C MET A 1 -4.84 -8.80 -19.76
N ASP A 2 -4.77 -9.73 -20.71
CA ASP A 2 -3.58 -10.60 -20.87
C ASP A 2 -2.41 -9.77 -21.37
N SER A 3 -1.59 -9.27 -20.44
CA SER A 3 -0.40 -8.47 -20.72
C SER A 3 0.66 -9.24 -21.52
N ASN A 4 0.53 -10.57 -21.61
CA ASN A 4 1.45 -11.43 -22.35
C ASN A 4 1.45 -11.21 -23.87
N ASN A 5 0.38 -10.64 -24.45
CA ASN A 5 0.27 -10.40 -25.90
C ASN A 5 0.58 -8.95 -26.33
N LEU A 6 1.05 -8.10 -25.42
CA LEU A 6 1.40 -6.71 -25.73
C LEU A 6 2.84 -6.59 -26.22
N THR A 7 3.05 -5.78 -27.27
CA THR A 7 4.41 -5.38 -27.70
C THR A 7 5.13 -4.62 -26.58
N PRO A 8 6.48 -4.64 -26.52
CA PRO A 8 7.24 -3.93 -25.48
C PRO A 8 6.86 -2.46 -25.34
N LEU A 9 6.60 -1.77 -26.46
CA LEU A 9 6.11 -0.40 -26.48
C LEU A 9 4.73 -0.24 -25.82
N ARG A 10 3.78 -1.11 -26.16
CA ARG A 10 2.44 -1.08 -25.55
C ARG A 10 2.49 -1.42 -24.07
N LYS A 11 3.36 -2.34 -23.64
CA LYS A 11 3.62 -2.61 -22.21
C LYS A 11 4.14 -1.37 -21.49
N GLY A 12 5.06 -0.63 -22.10
CA GLY A 12 5.55 0.65 -21.59
C GLY A 12 4.41 1.66 -21.40
N VAL A 13 3.58 1.86 -22.42
CA VAL A 13 2.44 2.81 -22.35
C VAL A 13 1.44 2.42 -21.25
N VAL A 14 1.08 1.14 -21.14
CA VAL A 14 0.18 0.65 -20.07
C VAL A 14 0.84 0.82 -18.70
N GLY A 15 2.15 0.59 -18.59
CA GLY A 15 2.90 0.83 -17.35
C GLY A 15 2.85 2.30 -16.91
N VAL A 16 3.04 3.23 -17.86
CA VAL A 16 2.91 4.67 -17.60
C VAL A 16 1.47 5.03 -17.19
N GLN A 17 0.46 4.45 -17.83
CA GLN A 17 -0.94 4.64 -17.42
C GLN A 17 -1.16 4.17 -15.97
N PHE A 18 -0.63 3.00 -15.62
CA PHE A 18 -0.75 2.46 -14.26
C PHE A 18 -0.01 3.30 -13.23
N LEU A 19 1.14 3.88 -13.60
CA LEU A 19 1.85 4.85 -12.77
C LEU A 19 0.97 6.05 -12.45
N PHE A 20 0.31 6.67 -13.44
CA PHE A 20 -0.57 7.81 -13.20
C PHE A 20 -1.80 7.46 -12.34
N VAL A 21 -2.32 6.23 -12.47
CA VAL A 21 -3.41 5.74 -11.60
C VAL A 21 -2.97 5.66 -10.14
N ALA A 22 -1.76 5.15 -9.87
CA ALA A 22 -1.24 5.01 -8.51
C ALA A 22 -0.59 6.29 -7.95
N PHE A 23 -0.24 7.24 -8.81
CA PHE A 23 0.52 8.44 -8.47
C PHE A 23 -0.18 9.30 -7.41
N GLY A 24 -1.48 9.57 -7.61
CA GLY A 24 -2.25 10.46 -6.73
C GLY A 24 -2.17 10.03 -5.27
N ALA A 25 -2.51 8.78 -4.99
CA ALA A 25 -2.45 8.24 -3.63
C ALA A 25 -1.00 8.15 -3.09
N THR A 26 -0.05 7.76 -3.93
CA THR A 26 1.34 7.55 -3.52
C THR A 26 2.05 8.86 -3.14
N VAL A 27 1.68 9.97 -3.78
CA VAL A 27 2.20 11.32 -3.49
C VAL A 27 1.38 12.04 -2.41
N LEU A 28 0.06 11.85 -2.36
CA LEU A 28 -0.80 12.55 -1.40
C LEU A 28 -0.46 12.20 0.05
N VAL A 29 -0.31 10.91 0.39
CA VAL A 29 -0.01 10.49 1.77
C VAL A 29 1.28 11.11 2.31
N PRO A 30 2.45 10.99 1.66
CA PRO A 30 3.68 11.56 2.19
C PRO A 30 3.57 13.07 2.36
N LEU A 31 2.90 13.80 1.44
CA LEU A 31 2.64 15.22 1.61
C LEU A 31 1.82 15.53 2.88
N LEU A 32 0.75 14.76 3.13
CA LEU A 32 -0.11 14.95 4.30
C LEU A 32 0.59 14.64 5.63
N VAL A 33 1.60 13.78 5.63
CA VAL A 33 2.35 13.40 6.83
C VAL A 33 3.73 14.07 6.95
N GLY A 34 4.08 14.97 6.03
CA GLY A 34 5.35 15.71 6.04
C GLY A 34 6.58 14.91 5.58
N LEU A 35 6.39 13.86 4.78
CA LEU A 35 7.45 13.06 4.16
C LEU A 35 7.71 13.49 2.70
N ASP A 36 8.91 13.22 2.20
CA ASP A 36 9.27 13.48 0.81
C ASP A 36 8.55 12.53 -0.16
N PRO A 37 7.75 13.04 -1.12
CA PRO A 37 7.04 12.20 -2.09
C PRO A 37 7.96 11.43 -3.04
N SER A 38 9.14 11.97 -3.35
CA SER A 38 10.11 11.33 -4.25
C SER A 38 10.61 10.02 -3.65
N THR A 39 10.90 10.03 -2.34
CA THR A 39 11.28 8.86 -1.55
C THR A 39 10.15 7.83 -1.50
N ALA A 40 8.90 8.27 -1.34
CA ALA A 40 7.74 7.38 -1.37
C ALA A 40 7.56 6.72 -2.74
N LEU A 41 7.64 7.47 -3.84
CA LEU A 41 7.55 6.94 -5.20
C LEU A 41 8.69 5.96 -5.52
N PHE A 42 9.92 6.30 -5.12
CA PHE A 42 11.09 5.46 -5.33
C PHE A 42 10.97 4.13 -4.58
N THR A 43 10.61 4.18 -3.30
CA THR A 43 10.45 2.98 -2.46
C THR A 43 9.23 2.14 -2.85
N ALA A 44 8.13 2.77 -3.29
CA ALA A 44 6.97 2.10 -3.89
C ALA A 44 7.33 1.33 -5.16
N GLY A 45 8.14 1.93 -6.04
CA GLY A 45 8.66 1.29 -7.25
C GLY A 45 9.52 0.06 -6.92
N ILE A 46 10.52 0.23 -6.04
CA ILE A 46 11.37 -0.88 -5.59
C ILE A 46 10.54 -1.97 -4.92
N GLY A 47 9.64 -1.61 -4.00
CA GLY A 47 8.77 -2.55 -3.30
C GLY A 47 7.90 -3.34 -4.27
N THR A 48 7.37 -2.70 -5.30
CA THR A 48 6.57 -3.36 -6.35
C THR A 48 7.40 -4.39 -7.13
N LEU A 49 8.64 -4.05 -7.50
CA LEU A 49 9.54 -4.97 -8.18
C LEU A 49 9.90 -6.17 -7.29
N ILE A 50 10.20 -5.94 -6.00
CA ILE A 50 10.45 -7.00 -5.03
C ILE A 50 9.20 -7.89 -4.89
N PHE A 51 8.02 -7.30 -4.78
CA PHE A 51 6.77 -8.04 -4.69
C PHE A 51 6.52 -8.92 -5.91
N HIS A 52 6.74 -8.41 -7.13
CA HIS A 52 6.62 -9.22 -8.35
C HIS A 52 7.67 -10.33 -8.42
N ALA A 53 8.89 -10.08 -7.95
CA ALA A 53 9.93 -11.10 -7.88
C ALA A 53 9.55 -12.24 -6.91
N VAL A 54 9.07 -11.90 -5.70
CA VAL A 54 8.64 -12.87 -4.69
C VAL A 54 7.39 -13.64 -5.15
N THR A 55 6.43 -12.97 -5.77
CA THR A 55 5.20 -13.59 -6.26
C THR A 55 5.34 -14.29 -7.62
N ARG A 56 6.54 -14.24 -8.23
CA ARG A 56 6.82 -14.75 -9.59
C ARG A 56 5.90 -14.17 -10.65
N GLY A 57 5.54 -12.89 -10.52
CA GLY A 57 4.70 -12.18 -11.48
C GLY A 57 3.24 -12.66 -11.55
N LYS A 58 2.77 -13.46 -10.59
CA LYS A 58 1.40 -14.00 -10.59
C LYS A 58 0.33 -12.95 -10.28
N VAL A 59 0.70 -11.90 -9.55
CA VAL A 59 -0.24 -10.88 -9.04
C VAL A 59 0.15 -9.51 -9.61
N PRO A 60 -0.63 -8.97 -10.56
CA PRO A 60 -0.29 -7.71 -11.24
C PRO A 60 -0.78 -6.50 -10.42
N ILE A 61 -0.07 -6.17 -9.34
CA ILE A 61 -0.36 -5.00 -8.49
C ILE A 61 0.81 -4.03 -8.41
N PHE A 62 0.51 -2.78 -8.04
CA PHE A 62 1.49 -1.76 -7.64
C PHE A 62 1.31 -1.47 -6.15
N LEU A 63 2.42 -1.33 -5.42
CA LEU A 63 2.41 -0.98 -4.01
C LEU A 63 2.37 0.55 -3.85
N GLY A 64 1.20 1.09 -3.52
CA GLY A 64 1.04 2.53 -3.22
C GLY A 64 1.07 2.85 -1.73
N SER A 65 1.04 4.15 -1.42
CA SER A 65 0.95 4.63 -0.03
C SER A 65 -0.41 4.27 0.59
N SER A 66 -0.40 3.74 1.82
CA SER A 66 -1.62 3.32 2.50
C SER A 66 -2.24 4.45 3.31
N PHE A 67 -3.46 4.80 2.92
CA PHE A 67 -4.31 5.82 3.50
C PHE A 67 -4.66 5.57 4.97
N ALA A 68 -4.69 4.30 5.38
CA ALA A 68 -4.94 3.91 6.76
C ALA A 68 -3.84 4.40 7.74
N PHE A 69 -2.65 4.78 7.24
CA PHE A 69 -1.55 5.23 8.08
C PHE A 69 -1.47 6.75 8.27
N ILE A 70 -2.32 7.55 7.61
CA ILE A 70 -2.27 9.02 7.74
C ILE A 70 -2.47 9.44 9.22
N ALA A 71 -3.61 9.09 9.81
CA ALA A 71 -3.90 9.47 11.19
C ALA A 71 -2.90 8.88 12.21
N PRO A 72 -2.52 7.59 12.13
CA PRO A 72 -1.48 7.03 13.00
C PRO A 72 -0.11 7.70 12.87
N ILE A 73 0.36 8.02 11.65
CA ILE A 73 1.66 8.67 11.46
C ILE A 73 1.65 10.08 12.03
N ILE A 74 0.60 10.86 11.76
CA ILE A 74 0.44 12.21 12.34
C ILE A 74 0.49 12.10 13.86
N LYS A 75 -0.31 11.19 14.44
CA LYS A 75 -0.38 11.08 15.89
C LYS A 75 0.92 10.57 16.52
N ALA A 76 1.56 9.58 15.91
CA ALA A 76 2.85 9.06 16.39
C ALA A 76 3.95 10.12 16.27
N THR A 77 3.93 10.94 15.23
CA THR A 77 4.89 12.05 15.04
C THR A 77 4.69 13.13 16.10
N GLU A 78 3.44 13.47 16.44
CA GLU A 78 3.14 14.39 17.54
C GLU A 78 3.67 13.89 18.90
N LEU A 79 3.51 12.59 19.17
CA LEU A 79 3.83 12.01 20.48
C LEU A 79 5.31 11.63 20.64
N TYR A 80 5.94 11.15 19.57
CA TYR A 80 7.25 10.49 19.61
C TYR A 80 8.25 11.04 18.57
N GLY A 81 7.87 12.08 17.84
CA GLY A 81 8.64 12.61 16.72
C GLY A 81 8.64 11.67 15.51
N LEU A 82 9.18 12.18 14.41
CA LEU A 82 9.28 11.43 13.16
C LEU A 82 10.08 10.12 13.30
N PRO A 83 11.24 10.06 14.01
CA PRO A 83 11.95 8.81 14.23
C PRO A 83 11.11 7.76 14.97
N GLY A 84 10.26 8.19 15.92
CA GLY A 84 9.32 7.32 16.63
C GLY A 84 8.22 6.77 15.71
N ALA A 85 7.68 7.60 14.82
CA ALA A 85 6.72 7.15 13.82
C ALA A 85 7.35 6.14 12.84
N LEU A 86 8.57 6.39 12.37
CA LEU A 86 9.30 5.50 11.46
C LEU A 86 9.66 4.16 12.12
N SER A 87 10.04 4.14 13.40
CA SER A 87 10.26 2.88 14.12
C SER A 87 8.96 2.09 14.32
N GLY A 88 7.84 2.80 14.54
CA GLY A 88 6.51 2.20 14.51
C GLY A 88 6.19 1.52 13.18
N MET A 89 6.55 2.14 12.05
CA MET A 89 6.39 1.55 10.71
C MET A 89 7.19 0.24 10.54
N VAL A 90 8.38 0.14 11.13
CA VAL A 90 9.14 -1.12 11.17
C VAL A 90 8.37 -2.18 11.97
N GLY A 91 7.74 -1.81 13.08
CA GLY A 91 6.87 -2.70 13.84
C GLY A 91 5.67 -3.21 13.04
N VAL A 92 5.05 -2.36 12.23
CA VAL A 92 3.96 -2.76 11.31
C VAL A 92 4.46 -3.77 10.27
N ALA A 93 5.67 -3.57 9.71
CA ALA A 93 6.27 -4.51 8.78
C ALA A 93 6.49 -5.90 9.43
N LEU A 94 6.87 -5.93 10.71
CA LEU A 94 6.97 -7.17 11.47
C LEU A 94 5.60 -7.85 11.63
N VAL A 95 4.54 -7.09 11.92
CA VAL A 95 3.17 -7.64 11.97
C VAL A 95 2.77 -8.26 10.63
N TYR A 96 3.06 -7.59 9.51
CA TYR A 96 2.82 -8.18 8.17
C TYR A 96 3.61 -9.45 7.92
N PHE A 97 4.85 -9.52 8.38
CA PHE A 97 5.67 -10.73 8.28
C PHE A 97 5.07 -11.88 9.11
N VAL A 98 4.64 -11.62 10.35
CA VAL A 98 3.98 -12.60 11.22
C VAL A 98 2.67 -13.09 10.60
N MET A 99 1.85 -12.17 10.08
CA MET A 99 0.61 -12.53 9.39
C MET A 99 0.87 -13.37 8.15
N SER A 100 1.89 -13.04 7.36
CA SER A 100 2.31 -13.84 6.20
C SER A 100 2.73 -15.26 6.60
N ALA A 101 3.51 -15.41 7.66
CA ALA A 101 3.92 -16.71 8.19
C ALA A 101 2.72 -17.52 8.71
N LEU A 102 1.78 -16.87 9.39
CA LEU A 102 0.56 -17.50 9.91
C LEU A 102 -0.33 -18.01 8.77
N VAL A 103 -0.52 -17.20 7.72
CA VAL A 103 -1.26 -17.59 6.51
C VAL A 103 -0.56 -18.72 5.77
N LYS A 104 0.78 -18.73 5.71
CA LYS A 104 1.54 -19.83 5.12
C LYS A 104 1.35 -21.14 5.88
N TRP A 105 1.19 -21.09 7.20
CA TRP A 105 1.02 -22.29 8.04
C TRP A 105 -0.42 -22.81 8.10
N GLN A 106 -1.40 -21.93 8.32
CA GLN A 106 -2.80 -22.31 8.57
C GLN A 106 -3.71 -22.09 7.35
N GLY A 107 -3.18 -21.51 6.27
CA GLY A 107 -3.94 -21.12 5.09
C GLY A 107 -4.75 -19.84 5.29
N VAL A 108 -5.55 -19.51 4.28
CA VAL A 108 -6.34 -18.26 4.23
C VAL A 108 -7.47 -18.20 5.26
N ARG A 109 -7.86 -19.35 5.83
CA ARG A 109 -8.94 -19.46 6.84
C ARG A 109 -8.74 -18.57 8.06
N VAL A 110 -7.49 -18.27 8.42
CA VAL A 110 -7.19 -17.35 9.53
C VAL A 110 -7.68 -15.95 9.20
N ILE A 111 -7.40 -15.47 7.98
CA ILE A 111 -7.83 -14.14 7.53
C ILE A 111 -9.35 -14.10 7.43
N GLU A 112 -9.98 -15.13 6.89
CA GLU A 112 -11.45 -15.20 6.78
C GLU A 112 -12.16 -15.21 8.15
N ARG A 113 -11.54 -15.80 9.17
CA ARG A 113 -12.07 -15.81 10.54
C ARG A 113 -11.85 -14.48 11.26
N LEU A 114 -10.66 -13.89 11.14
CA LEU A 114 -10.33 -12.61 11.78
C LEU A 114 -11.03 -11.44 11.10
N PHE A 115 -11.12 -11.49 9.78
CA PHE A 115 -11.64 -10.43 8.92
C PHE A 115 -12.62 -11.05 7.92
N PRO A 116 -13.84 -11.41 8.35
CA PRO A 116 -14.85 -11.89 7.42
C PRO A 116 -15.24 -10.78 6.43
N PRO A 117 -15.83 -11.11 5.26
CA PRO A 117 -16.17 -10.11 4.23
C PRO A 117 -17.06 -8.97 4.74
N VAL A 118 -17.95 -9.26 5.70
CA VAL A 118 -18.81 -8.29 6.38
C VAL A 118 -18.02 -7.23 7.18
N VAL A 119 -16.74 -7.49 7.48
CA VAL A 119 -15.83 -6.53 8.13
C VAL A 119 -14.92 -5.88 7.09
N ILE A 120 -14.30 -6.65 6.19
CA ILE A 120 -13.34 -6.13 5.22
C ILE A 120 -13.97 -5.04 4.33
N GLY A 121 -15.16 -5.31 3.78
CA GLY A 121 -15.83 -4.39 2.86
C GLY A 121 -16.10 -3.02 3.50
N PRO A 122 -16.82 -2.96 4.63
CA PRO A 122 -17.06 -1.70 5.33
C PRO A 122 -15.78 -0.97 5.75
N VAL A 123 -14.75 -1.68 6.21
CA VAL A 123 -13.47 -1.04 6.58
C VAL A 123 -12.81 -0.37 5.38
N ILE A 124 -12.78 -1.03 4.21
CA ILE A 124 -12.23 -0.44 2.97
C ILE A 124 -13.04 0.79 2.56
N ILE A 125 -14.38 0.71 2.61
CA ILE A 125 -15.27 1.83 2.28
C ILE A 125 -15.03 3.01 3.23
N LEU A 126 -14.92 2.76 4.53
CA LEU A 126 -14.67 3.78 5.54
C LEU A 126 -13.31 4.47 5.34
N ILE A 127 -12.26 3.72 5.00
CA ILE A 127 -10.96 4.31 4.66
C ILE A 127 -11.11 5.26 3.46
N GLY A 128 -11.79 4.82 2.40
CA GLY A 128 -12.04 5.67 1.22
C GLY A 128 -12.88 6.92 1.53
N LEU A 129 -13.99 6.76 2.24
CA LEU A 129 -14.88 7.87 2.61
C LEU A 129 -14.23 8.86 3.57
N SER A 130 -13.45 8.39 4.54
CA SER A 130 -12.75 9.26 5.50
C SER A 130 -11.76 10.21 4.83
N LEU A 131 -11.28 9.87 3.63
CA LEU A 131 -10.28 10.63 2.89
C LEU A 131 -10.82 11.32 1.65
N ALA A 132 -12.10 11.11 1.32
CA ALA A 132 -12.76 11.84 0.25
C ALA A 132 -12.62 13.37 0.44
N GLY A 133 -12.70 13.85 1.69
CA GLY A 133 -12.51 15.26 2.02
C GLY A 133 -11.12 15.82 1.66
N THR A 134 -10.07 15.00 1.71
CA THR A 134 -8.69 15.42 1.33
C THR A 134 -8.50 15.57 -0.18
N GLY A 135 -9.37 14.96 -0.99
CA GLY A 135 -9.31 15.06 -2.44
C GLY A 135 -10.21 16.16 -3.03
N VAL A 136 -11.16 16.70 -2.25
CA VAL A 136 -12.15 17.69 -2.71
C VAL A 136 -11.86 19.11 -2.22
N ASN A 137 -11.22 19.25 -1.05
CA ASN A 137 -10.81 20.54 -0.48
C ASN A 137 -9.36 20.86 -0.82
#